data_AF-A0A3N4MB81-F1
#
_entry.id   AF-A0A3N4MB81-F1
#
_cell.length_a   1.000
_cell.length_b   1.000
_cell.length_c   1.000
_cell.angle_alpha   90.00
_cell.angle_beta   90.00
_cell.angle_gamma   90.00
#
_symmetry.space_group_name_H-M   'P 1'
#
loop_
_entity.id
_entity.type
_entity.pdbx_description
1 polymer ?
#
loop_
_entity_poly.entity_id
_entity_poly.type
_entity_poly.pdbx_seq_one_letter_code
_entity_poly.pdbx_strand_id
1 'polypeptide(L)'
;MSKENSKHNTMRLRYRIMIPALLAAAAVNGQAPALHLDNYTIPVGKSGATVGNIYTPQGAAKGVQLAEDTSGLFAISKKGVLQLKKKVGIGADASMQYAVTLKAGDASESFILVKDEFHRNKIVAHRGAWKNNGGSQNSITSFRDAVRIGCEGSEFDVWLSKDGVPVLSHDPHIGGKSIEETPVAELTTIELKNGDHVPLFEDYIKEGMKQNKTRLVLELKPSKTGRGEQLAQTCMDLIRKYKCEAWMLYISFDYGICKKLVSIDPHAKVAYLNGDKTPEQLKADGIWGFDYNFKVIDKDPNIFKEARKNNVTVNIWTVNTPEQMSAYLNAGADFLTTDEPEKALEIVKK
;
A
#
# COMPACT_ATOMS: atom_id res chain seq x y z
N MET A 1 15.49 54.87 -35.71
CA MET A 1 15.17 54.79 -34.27
C MET A 1 13.64 54.75 -34.19
N SER A 2 12.93 53.78 -33.62
CA SER A 2 13.23 52.65 -32.73
C SER A 2 12.11 51.61 -32.90
N LYS A 3 12.46 50.33 -32.71
CA LYS A 3 11.55 49.18 -32.59
C LYS A 3 10.72 49.30 -31.30
N GLU A 4 9.51 48.74 -31.27
CA GLU A 4 9.19 47.61 -30.38
C GLU A 4 7.81 46.99 -30.62
N ASN A 5 7.85 45.69 -30.85
CA ASN A 5 6.73 44.74 -30.82
C ASN A 5 6.47 44.35 -29.36
N SER A 6 5.20 44.22 -28.96
CA SER A 6 4.82 43.27 -27.91
C SER A 6 3.39 42.80 -28.12
N LYS A 7 3.25 41.68 -28.83
CA LYS A 7 2.04 40.85 -28.79
C LYS A 7 2.12 40.02 -27.51
N HIS A 8 1.27 40.32 -26.54
CA HIS A 8 1.04 39.47 -25.38
C HIS A 8 0.33 38.18 -25.83
N ASN A 9 1.12 37.12 -25.99
CA ASN A 9 0.63 35.77 -26.24
C ASN A 9 0.39 35.08 -24.89
N THR A 10 -0.82 35.24 -24.33
CA THR A 10 -1.25 34.47 -23.17
C THR A 10 -1.62 33.06 -23.63
N MET A 11 -0.61 32.18 -23.69
CA MET A 11 -0.83 30.73 -23.75
C MET A 11 -1.54 30.30 -22.46
N ARG A 12 -2.87 30.21 -22.50
CA ARG A 12 -3.63 29.39 -21.57
C ARG A 12 -3.33 27.93 -21.90
N LEU A 13 -2.33 27.37 -21.23
CA LEU A 13 -2.04 25.94 -21.25
C LEU A 13 -3.19 25.22 -20.52
N ARG A 14 -4.24 24.90 -21.27
CA ARG A 14 -5.29 23.99 -20.81
C ARG A 14 -4.66 22.60 -20.71
N TYR A 15 -4.16 22.24 -19.52
CA TYR A 15 -3.88 20.85 -19.18
C TYR A 15 -5.19 20.07 -19.19
N ARG A 16 -5.57 19.56 -20.36
CA ARG A 16 -6.50 18.43 -20.43
C ARG A 16 -5.72 17.23 -19.91
N ILE A 17 -6.03 16.85 -18.67
CA ILE A 17 -5.74 15.51 -18.15
C ILE A 17 -6.58 14.55 -18.99
N MET A 18 -6.02 14.13 -20.12
CA MET A 18 -6.38 12.87 -20.74
C MET A 18 -5.20 11.95 -20.46
N ILE A 19 -5.29 11.21 -19.35
CA ILE A 19 -4.61 9.92 -19.27
C ILE A 19 -5.34 9.06 -20.31
N PRO A 20 -4.71 8.68 -21.44
CA PRO A 20 -5.34 7.73 -22.33
C PRO A 20 -5.50 6.44 -21.53
N ALA A 21 -6.75 6.06 -21.29
CA ALA A 21 -7.09 4.71 -20.89
C ALA A 21 -6.68 3.79 -22.03
N LEU A 22 -5.47 3.21 -21.98
CA LEU A 22 -5.03 2.07 -22.78
C LEU A 22 -3.61 1.66 -22.34
N LEU A 23 -3.51 1.06 -21.16
CA LEU A 23 -2.57 -0.02 -20.96
C LEU A 23 -3.43 -1.28 -20.95
N ALA A 24 -3.35 -2.06 -22.02
CA ALA A 24 -3.93 -3.39 -22.05
C ALA A 24 -3.24 -4.19 -20.94
N ALA A 25 -3.89 -4.28 -19.78
CA ALA A 25 -3.52 -5.25 -18.78
C ALA A 25 -3.82 -6.61 -19.39
N ALA A 26 -2.80 -7.28 -19.93
CA ALA A 26 -2.83 -8.72 -19.98
C ALA A 26 -2.97 -9.17 -18.52
N ALA A 27 -4.19 -9.51 -18.10
CA ALA A 27 -4.44 -10.14 -16.82
C ALA A 27 -3.78 -11.51 -16.89
N VAL A 28 -2.54 -11.61 -16.45
CA VAL A 28 -1.87 -12.89 -16.28
C VAL A 28 -2.32 -13.44 -14.93
N ASN A 29 -3.53 -14.02 -14.90
CA ASN A 29 -4.08 -14.64 -13.71
C ASN A 29 -3.08 -15.69 -13.20
N GLY A 30 -2.58 -15.51 -11.98
CA GLY A 30 -1.82 -16.53 -11.26
C GLY A 30 -0.33 -16.69 -11.58
N GLN A 31 0.28 -15.90 -12.47
CA GLN A 31 1.75 -15.92 -12.64
C GLN A 31 2.41 -14.78 -11.87
N ALA A 32 3.57 -15.04 -11.26
CA ALA A 32 4.39 -13.99 -10.65
C ALA A 32 4.79 -12.91 -11.67
N PRO A 33 5.04 -11.65 -11.24
CA PRO A 33 5.55 -10.61 -12.12
C PRO A 33 6.83 -11.05 -12.84
N ALA A 34 6.97 -10.65 -14.11
CA ALA A 34 8.23 -10.88 -14.82
C ALA A 34 9.34 -9.95 -14.28
N LEU A 35 8.96 -8.80 -13.73
CA LEU A 35 9.84 -7.83 -13.10
C LEU A 35 9.21 -7.25 -11.82
N HIS A 36 10.05 -6.95 -10.83
CA HIS A 36 9.69 -6.31 -9.56
C HIS A 36 10.50 -5.04 -9.34
N LEU A 37 9.95 -4.10 -8.57
CA LEU A 37 10.68 -2.99 -7.99
C LEU A 37 10.74 -3.16 -6.47
N ASP A 38 11.86 -2.83 -5.84
CA ASP A 38 11.94 -2.80 -4.37
C ASP A 38 11.37 -1.53 -3.75
N ASN A 39 11.13 -0.51 -4.57
CA ASN A 39 10.46 0.73 -4.20
C ASN A 39 9.77 1.37 -5.43
N TYR A 40 8.59 1.94 -5.19
CA TYR A 40 7.72 2.51 -6.21
C TYR A 40 7.53 4.03 -6.03
N THR A 41 8.13 4.61 -4.99
CA THR A 41 7.97 6.04 -4.68
C THR A 41 9.15 6.88 -5.17
N ILE A 42 8.86 8.13 -5.54
CA ILE A 42 9.85 9.08 -6.06
C ILE A 42 10.10 10.16 -5.00
N PRO A 43 11.32 10.32 -4.49
CA PRO A 43 11.63 11.36 -3.52
C PRO A 43 11.36 12.78 -4.05
N VAL A 44 10.59 13.56 -3.30
CA VAL A 44 10.29 14.97 -3.62
C VAL A 44 11.51 15.85 -3.36
N GLY A 45 11.74 16.83 -4.23
CA GLY A 45 12.80 17.84 -4.06
C GLY A 45 14.24 17.33 -4.24
N LYS A 46 14.42 16.06 -4.63
CA LYS A 46 15.75 15.45 -4.82
C LYS A 46 16.04 15.22 -6.30
N SER A 47 16.93 16.01 -6.86
CA SER A 47 17.32 15.87 -8.27
C SER A 47 18.14 14.60 -8.52
N GLY A 48 17.81 13.85 -9.58
CA GLY A 48 18.48 12.59 -9.92
C GLY A 48 18.25 11.48 -8.89
N ALA A 49 17.15 11.56 -8.12
CA ALA A 49 16.84 10.57 -7.09
C ALA A 49 16.73 9.15 -7.66
N THR A 50 17.27 8.19 -6.91
CA THR A 50 16.98 6.77 -7.10
C THR A 50 15.52 6.51 -6.73
N VAL A 51 14.82 5.76 -7.60
CA VAL A 51 13.45 5.30 -7.35
C VAL A 51 13.50 3.90 -6.75
N GLY A 52 14.07 2.93 -7.47
CA GLY A 52 14.14 1.55 -7.00
C GLY A 52 15.07 0.68 -7.85
N ASN A 53 15.56 -0.40 -7.25
CA ASN A 53 16.24 -1.46 -7.97
C ASN A 53 15.20 -2.36 -8.65
N ILE A 54 15.63 -3.05 -9.70
CA ILE A 54 14.76 -3.83 -10.58
C ILE A 54 15.19 -5.29 -10.47
N TYR A 55 14.22 -6.18 -10.29
CA TYR A 55 14.46 -7.60 -10.06
C TYR A 55 13.63 -8.46 -11.01
N THR A 56 14.14 -9.64 -11.30
CA THR A 56 13.43 -10.78 -11.87
C THR A 56 13.12 -11.77 -10.74
N PRO A 57 12.28 -12.80 -10.95
CA PRO A 57 12.12 -13.87 -9.98
C PRO A 57 13.43 -14.57 -9.57
N GLN A 58 14.49 -14.47 -10.38
CA GLN A 58 15.81 -15.05 -10.12
C GLN A 58 16.78 -14.10 -9.40
N GLY A 59 16.35 -12.87 -9.07
CA GLY A 59 17.16 -11.85 -8.40
C GLY A 59 17.37 -10.59 -9.24
N ALA A 60 18.41 -9.81 -8.94
CA ALA A 60 18.64 -8.50 -9.57
C ALA A 60 18.65 -8.58 -11.10
N ALA A 61 17.82 -7.76 -11.75
CA ALA A 61 17.66 -7.76 -13.20
C ALA A 61 18.91 -7.19 -13.89
N LYS A 62 19.31 -7.80 -15.01
CA LYS A 62 20.44 -7.37 -15.83
C LYS A 62 19.96 -6.87 -17.19
N GLY A 63 20.71 -5.94 -17.77
CA GLY A 63 20.39 -5.40 -19.10
C GLY A 63 19.06 -4.66 -19.17
N VAL A 64 18.63 -4.07 -18.05
CA VAL A 64 17.33 -3.40 -17.96
C VAL A 64 17.30 -2.16 -18.84
N GLN A 65 16.19 -1.98 -19.55
CA GLN A 65 15.92 -0.84 -20.42
C GLN A 65 14.62 -0.17 -20.01
N LEU A 66 14.59 1.16 -20.10
CA LEU A 66 13.36 1.94 -20.01
C LEU A 66 12.75 1.97 -21.41
N ALA A 67 11.72 1.14 -21.64
CA ALA A 67 11.05 1.01 -22.92
C ALA A 67 10.05 2.14 -23.16
N GLU A 68 9.38 2.60 -22.11
CA GLU A 68 8.43 3.71 -22.17
C GLU A 68 8.52 4.54 -20.89
N ASP A 69 8.41 5.87 -21.04
CA ASP A 69 8.25 6.83 -19.97
C ASP A 69 7.46 8.01 -20.53
N THR A 70 6.19 8.12 -20.14
CA THR A 70 5.28 9.13 -20.69
C THR A 70 5.65 10.55 -20.25
N SER A 71 6.49 10.70 -19.23
CA SER A 71 6.93 11.99 -18.69
C SER A 71 8.28 12.44 -19.22
N GLY A 72 9.10 11.50 -19.70
CA GLY A 72 10.48 11.74 -20.11
C GLY A 72 11.42 12.13 -18.95
N LEU A 73 11.04 11.87 -17.69
CA LEU A 73 11.81 12.25 -16.50
C LEU A 73 12.76 11.16 -16.01
N PHE A 74 12.56 9.90 -16.41
CA PHE A 74 13.25 8.75 -15.84
C PHE A 74 14.37 8.22 -16.75
N ALA A 75 15.28 7.47 -16.14
CA ALA A 75 16.34 6.76 -16.82
C ALA A 75 16.75 5.52 -16.02
N ILE A 76 17.37 4.55 -16.70
CA ILE A 76 18.10 3.46 -16.04
C ILE A 76 19.54 3.91 -15.83
N SER A 77 20.01 3.81 -14.59
CA SER A 77 21.39 4.12 -14.23
C SER A 77 22.37 3.11 -14.84
N LYS A 78 23.66 3.44 -14.86
CA LYS A 78 24.72 2.48 -15.28
C LYS A 78 24.73 1.19 -14.45
N LYS A 79 24.15 1.21 -13.24
CA LYS A 79 24.04 0.05 -12.34
C LYS A 79 22.73 -0.72 -12.52
N GLY A 80 21.89 -0.37 -13.51
CA GLY A 80 20.60 -1.03 -13.74
C GLY A 80 19.48 -0.60 -12.79
N VAL A 81 19.60 0.60 -12.20
CA VAL A 81 18.63 1.12 -11.21
C VAL A 81 17.72 2.15 -11.85
N LEU A 82 16.42 2.12 -11.54
CA LEU A 82 15.47 3.14 -11.99
C LEU A 82 15.68 4.43 -11.19
N GLN A 83 15.87 5.55 -11.89
CA GLN A 83 16.13 6.84 -11.27
C GLN A 83 15.56 7.99 -12.11
N LEU A 84 15.46 9.17 -11.51
CA LEU A 84 15.29 10.41 -12.26
C LEU A 84 16.54 10.71 -13.10
N LYS A 85 16.34 11.36 -14.24
CA LYS A 85 17.43 11.90 -15.06
C LYS A 85 18.27 12.90 -14.24
N LYS A 86 19.54 13.05 -14.60
CA LYS A 86 20.46 13.96 -13.92
C LYS A 86 19.88 15.39 -13.92
N LYS A 87 19.90 16.05 -12.74
CA LYS A 87 19.32 17.39 -12.49
C LYS A 87 17.79 17.49 -12.59
N VAL A 88 17.06 16.40 -12.86
CA VAL A 88 15.60 16.37 -12.82
C VAL A 88 15.14 16.01 -11.43
N GLY A 89 14.21 16.79 -10.86
CA GLY A 89 13.56 16.53 -9.57
C GLY A 89 12.05 16.65 -9.70
N ILE A 90 11.32 16.04 -8.78
CA ILE A 90 9.86 16.19 -8.67
C ILE A 90 9.54 17.27 -7.64
N GLY A 91 8.85 18.32 -8.06
CA GLY A 91 8.43 19.44 -7.21
C GLY A 91 7.09 19.17 -6.50
N ALA A 92 6.69 20.07 -5.60
CA ALA A 92 5.44 19.97 -4.85
C ALA A 92 4.21 19.98 -5.77
N ASP A 93 4.17 20.84 -6.79
CA ASP A 93 3.04 20.97 -7.72
C ASP A 93 3.07 19.96 -8.89
N ALA A 94 4.03 19.02 -8.87
CA ALA A 94 4.16 18.02 -9.92
C ALA A 94 3.08 16.95 -9.82
N SER A 95 2.83 16.26 -10.95
CA SER A 95 1.92 15.12 -11.03
C SER A 95 2.23 14.08 -9.95
N MET A 96 1.17 13.46 -9.44
CA MET A 96 1.29 12.46 -8.38
C MET A 96 1.82 11.12 -8.88
N GLN A 97 1.47 10.74 -10.12
CA GLN A 97 1.72 9.41 -10.68
C GLN A 97 2.45 9.52 -12.02
N TYR A 98 3.36 8.57 -12.27
CA TYR A 98 4.16 8.49 -13.48
C TYR A 98 4.21 7.06 -14.00
N ALA A 99 3.80 6.84 -15.25
CA ALA A 99 3.86 5.53 -15.88
C ALA A 99 5.20 5.28 -16.55
N VAL A 100 5.79 4.12 -16.29
CA VAL A 100 7.00 3.64 -16.96
C VAL A 100 6.84 2.18 -17.39
N THR A 101 7.47 1.79 -18.49
CA THR A 101 7.57 0.40 -18.92
C THR A 101 9.03 -0.01 -18.96
N LEU A 102 9.37 -1.08 -18.26
CA LEU A 102 10.72 -1.64 -18.15
C LEU A 102 10.80 -2.95 -18.93
N LYS A 103 11.97 -3.19 -19.53
CA LYS A 103 12.30 -4.45 -20.20
C LYS A 103 13.61 -5.03 -19.70
N ALA A 104 13.68 -6.35 -19.58
CA ALA A 104 14.92 -7.09 -19.33
C ALA A 104 14.86 -8.44 -20.04
N GLY A 105 15.66 -8.61 -21.10
CA GLY A 105 15.48 -9.73 -22.02
C GLY A 105 14.09 -9.70 -22.67
N ASP A 106 13.37 -10.82 -22.61
CA ASP A 106 12.01 -10.95 -23.13
C ASP A 106 10.93 -10.45 -22.15
N ALA A 107 11.29 -10.19 -20.89
CA ALA A 107 10.37 -9.65 -19.89
C ALA A 107 10.06 -8.17 -20.17
N SER A 108 8.79 -7.80 -20.06
CA SER A 108 8.31 -6.43 -20.19
C SER A 108 7.20 -6.19 -19.18
N GLU A 109 7.36 -5.20 -18.31
CA GLU A 109 6.38 -4.87 -17.27
C GLU A 109 6.23 -3.35 -17.15
N SER A 110 4.98 -2.90 -16.95
CA SER A 110 4.68 -1.49 -16.73
C SER A 110 4.40 -1.23 -15.25
N PHE A 111 4.83 -0.06 -14.76
CA PHE A 111 4.72 0.35 -13.36
C PHE A 111 4.11 1.76 -13.28
N ILE A 112 3.42 2.02 -12.17
CA ILE A 112 3.09 3.38 -11.75
C ILE A 112 4.01 3.75 -10.59
N LEU A 113 4.80 4.80 -10.80
CA LEU A 113 5.64 5.41 -9.78
C LEU A 113 4.87 6.56 -9.13
N VAL A 114 5.02 6.71 -7.81
CA VAL A 114 4.23 7.68 -7.04
C VAL A 114 5.14 8.71 -6.38
N LYS A 115 4.81 10.00 -6.53
CA LYS A 115 5.47 11.08 -5.81
C LYS A 115 5.34 10.85 -4.29
N ASP A 116 6.47 10.74 -3.58
CA ASP A 116 6.47 10.35 -2.16
C ASP A 116 6.07 11.52 -1.25
N GLU A 117 4.77 11.66 -1.00
CA GLU A 117 4.22 12.62 -0.02
C GLU A 117 3.50 11.92 1.12
N PHE A 118 3.75 10.61 1.27
CA PHE A 118 3.16 9.80 2.32
C PHE A 118 3.60 10.34 3.68
N HIS A 119 2.67 10.46 4.61
CA HIS A 119 2.99 10.86 5.98
C HIS A 119 3.99 9.88 6.60
N ARG A 120 4.76 10.37 7.58
CA ARG A 120 5.79 9.62 8.33
C ARG A 120 5.55 9.76 9.84
N ASN A 121 4.28 9.74 10.24
CA ASN A 121 3.83 9.96 11.61
C ASN A 121 3.49 8.67 12.36
N LYS A 122 3.67 7.51 11.71
CA LYS A 122 3.53 6.15 12.25
C LYS A 122 2.10 5.70 12.56
N ILE A 123 1.11 6.56 12.36
CA ILE A 123 -0.27 6.26 12.80
C ILE A 123 -1.03 5.54 11.69
N VAL A 124 -1.58 4.38 12.04
CA VAL A 124 -2.46 3.58 11.19
C VAL A 124 -3.87 3.59 11.79
N ALA A 125 -4.85 4.11 11.03
CA ALA A 125 -6.25 4.09 11.44
C ALA A 125 -6.85 2.69 11.22
N HIS A 126 -7.19 2.00 12.29
CA HIS A 126 -7.75 0.64 12.28
C HIS A 126 -9.16 0.65 11.67
N ARG A 127 -9.33 -0.07 10.56
CA ARG A 127 -10.56 -0.13 9.75
C ARG A 127 -11.00 1.24 9.23
N GLY A 128 -10.04 2.14 8.99
CA GLY A 128 -10.26 3.56 8.72
C GLY A 128 -10.55 4.41 9.96
N ALA A 129 -10.74 5.71 9.80
CA ALA A 129 -11.02 6.62 10.91
C ALA A 129 -12.53 6.66 11.22
N TRP A 130 -13.09 5.57 11.74
CA TRP A 130 -14.54 5.38 11.89
C TRP A 130 -15.12 5.87 13.23
N LYS A 131 -14.33 5.83 14.32
CA LYS A 131 -14.87 5.96 15.68
C LYS A 131 -15.37 7.37 16.02
N ASN A 132 -14.64 8.40 15.57
CA ASN A 132 -14.91 9.80 15.88
C ASN A 132 -15.23 10.62 14.61
N ASN A 133 -15.52 9.97 13.47
CA ASN A 133 -15.89 10.62 12.21
C ASN A 133 -17.16 9.98 11.62
N GLY A 134 -17.48 10.31 10.38
CA GLY A 134 -18.73 9.90 9.73
C GLY A 134 -18.72 8.48 9.18
N GLY A 135 -17.55 7.88 8.95
CA GLY A 135 -17.44 6.55 8.33
C GLY A 135 -17.79 5.37 9.24
N SER A 136 -18.21 4.25 8.63
CA SER A 136 -18.27 2.95 9.32
C SER A 136 -16.91 2.24 9.21
N GLN A 137 -16.64 1.28 10.10
CA GLN A 137 -15.48 0.38 9.95
C GLN A 137 -15.45 -0.21 8.53
N ASN A 138 -14.26 -0.27 7.92
CA ASN A 138 -14.04 -0.86 6.60
C ASN A 138 -14.85 -0.19 5.47
N SER A 139 -15.23 1.09 5.65
CA SER A 139 -15.99 1.84 4.65
C SER A 139 -15.10 2.82 3.87
N ILE A 140 -15.50 3.14 2.63
CA ILE A 140 -14.82 4.17 1.82
C ILE A 140 -14.83 5.54 2.54
N THR A 141 -15.89 5.86 3.27
CA THR A 141 -15.95 7.09 4.07
C THR A 141 -14.92 7.09 5.19
N SER A 142 -14.75 5.99 5.94
CA SER A 142 -13.73 5.91 7.00
C SER A 142 -12.29 6.00 6.46
N PHE A 143 -12.05 5.48 5.26
CA PHE A 143 -10.79 5.66 4.54
C PHE A 143 -10.52 7.13 4.23
N ARG A 144 -11.50 7.81 3.62
CA ARG A 144 -11.41 9.24 3.29
C ARG A 144 -11.17 10.07 4.54
N ASP A 145 -11.80 9.71 5.66
CA ASP A 145 -11.57 10.36 6.95
C ASP A 145 -10.13 10.15 7.43
N ALA A 146 -9.57 8.93 7.34
CA ALA A 146 -8.17 8.67 7.68
C ALA A 146 -7.18 9.48 6.84
N VAL A 147 -7.43 9.60 5.53
CA VAL A 147 -6.68 10.46 4.61
C VAL A 147 -6.79 11.92 5.02
N ARG A 148 -8.00 12.40 5.30
CA ARG A 148 -8.30 13.80 5.65
C ARG A 148 -7.61 14.22 6.94
N ILE A 149 -7.61 13.37 7.96
CA ILE A 149 -6.94 13.68 9.24
C ILE A 149 -5.42 13.49 9.19
N GLY A 150 -4.90 12.89 8.10
CA GLY A 150 -3.46 12.79 7.83
C GLY A 150 -2.79 11.58 8.48
N CYS A 151 -3.48 10.43 8.57
CA CYS A 151 -2.85 9.18 8.99
C CYS A 151 -1.80 8.73 7.97
N GLU A 152 -0.72 8.10 8.44
CA GLU A 152 0.26 7.45 7.55
C GLU A 152 -0.32 6.19 6.90
N GLY A 153 -1.16 5.44 7.61
CA GLY A 153 -1.88 4.30 7.06
C GLY A 153 -3.37 4.33 7.39
N SER A 154 -4.16 3.67 6.54
CA SER A 154 -5.51 3.25 6.86
C SER A 154 -5.59 1.75 6.67
N GLU A 155 -5.87 1.04 7.75
CA GLU A 155 -6.05 -0.41 7.75
C GLU A 155 -7.48 -0.79 7.33
N PHE A 156 -7.61 -1.93 6.67
CA PHE A 156 -8.87 -2.54 6.29
C PHE A 156 -8.74 -4.04 6.03
N ASP A 157 -9.84 -4.74 6.26
CA ASP A 157 -9.94 -6.20 6.21
C ASP A 157 -10.58 -6.69 4.91
N VAL A 158 -10.00 -7.69 4.25
CA VAL A 158 -10.57 -8.32 3.06
C VAL A 158 -10.87 -9.81 3.22
N TRP A 159 -12.04 -10.20 2.74
CA TRP A 159 -12.49 -11.59 2.59
C TRP A 159 -12.77 -11.91 1.14
N LEU A 160 -12.71 -13.20 0.80
CA LEU A 160 -13.11 -13.68 -0.52
C LEU A 160 -14.58 -14.10 -0.51
N SER A 161 -15.42 -13.48 -1.34
CA SER A 161 -16.81 -13.91 -1.52
C SER A 161 -16.93 -15.31 -2.17
N LYS A 162 -18.14 -15.87 -2.20
CA LYS A 162 -18.42 -17.18 -2.81
C LYS A 162 -17.90 -17.29 -4.25
N ASP A 163 -18.10 -16.25 -5.05
CA ASP A 163 -17.72 -16.16 -6.45
C ASP A 163 -16.30 -15.60 -6.67
N GLY A 164 -15.50 -15.48 -5.61
CA GLY A 164 -14.07 -15.19 -5.74
C GLY A 164 -13.74 -13.70 -5.88
N VAL A 165 -14.65 -12.81 -5.50
CA VAL A 165 -14.42 -11.35 -5.51
C VAL A 165 -14.07 -10.87 -4.09
N PRO A 166 -12.93 -10.16 -3.88
CA PRO A 166 -12.58 -9.66 -2.55
C PRO A 166 -13.47 -8.49 -2.10
N VAL A 167 -14.03 -8.61 -0.90
CA VAL A 167 -14.91 -7.62 -0.26
C VAL A 167 -14.38 -7.20 1.10
N LEU A 168 -14.73 -5.99 1.55
CA LEU A 168 -14.28 -5.45 2.82
C LEU A 168 -15.22 -5.81 3.98
N SER A 169 -14.67 -6.42 5.03
CA SER A 169 -15.37 -6.67 6.30
C SER A 169 -14.37 -7.19 7.33
N HIS A 170 -14.50 -6.78 8.59
CA HIS A 170 -13.69 -7.37 9.65
C HIS A 170 -14.12 -8.81 9.95
N ASP A 171 -15.42 -9.00 10.17
CA ASP A 171 -15.97 -10.28 10.60
C ASP A 171 -16.26 -11.18 9.37
N PRO A 172 -16.23 -12.51 9.53
CA PRO A 172 -16.60 -13.46 8.47
C PRO A 172 -18.08 -13.39 8.08
N HIS A 173 -18.89 -12.66 8.86
CA HIS A 173 -20.30 -12.43 8.60
C HIS A 173 -20.59 -10.94 8.60
N ILE A 174 -21.45 -10.51 7.68
CA ILE A 174 -21.92 -9.12 7.59
C ILE A 174 -23.37 -9.11 7.09
N GLY A 175 -24.22 -8.24 7.66
CA GLY A 175 -25.64 -8.19 7.31
C GLY A 175 -26.39 -9.53 7.47
N GLY A 176 -25.96 -10.38 8.42
CA GLY A 176 -26.54 -11.72 8.63
C GLY A 176 -26.12 -12.78 7.59
N LYS A 177 -25.16 -12.47 6.72
CA LYS A 177 -24.67 -13.38 5.67
C LYS A 177 -23.22 -13.80 5.94
N SER A 178 -22.89 -15.06 5.68
CA SER A 178 -21.50 -15.57 5.67
C SER A 178 -20.82 -15.14 4.37
N ILE A 179 -19.68 -14.45 4.45
CA ILE A 179 -19.04 -13.83 3.27
C ILE A 179 -18.58 -14.89 2.27
N GLU A 180 -17.88 -15.92 2.74
CA GLU A 180 -17.33 -16.97 1.86
C GLU A 180 -18.42 -17.84 1.19
N GLU A 181 -19.67 -17.75 1.65
CA GLU A 181 -20.82 -18.52 1.16
C GLU A 181 -21.84 -17.65 0.39
N THR A 182 -21.59 -16.35 0.27
CA THR A 182 -22.51 -15.40 -0.37
C THR A 182 -21.88 -14.82 -1.64
N PRO A 183 -22.60 -14.78 -2.78
CA PRO A 183 -22.14 -14.08 -3.98
C PRO A 183 -21.94 -12.58 -3.75
N VAL A 184 -20.96 -11.99 -4.43
CA VAL A 184 -20.62 -10.57 -4.26
C VAL A 184 -21.80 -9.64 -4.52
N ALA A 185 -22.64 -9.96 -5.51
CA ALA A 185 -23.80 -9.15 -5.89
C ALA A 185 -24.80 -8.97 -4.73
N GLU A 186 -24.89 -9.94 -3.81
CA GLU A 186 -25.71 -9.80 -2.60
C GLU A 186 -24.95 -9.03 -1.53
N LEU A 187 -23.68 -9.34 -1.30
CA LEU A 187 -22.86 -8.68 -0.27
C LEU A 187 -22.80 -7.17 -0.47
N THR A 188 -22.63 -6.69 -1.70
CA THR A 188 -22.58 -5.26 -2.03
C THR A 188 -23.91 -4.52 -1.86
N THR A 189 -25.02 -5.22 -1.57
CA THR A 189 -26.31 -4.59 -1.24
C THR A 189 -26.46 -4.28 0.26
N ILE A 190 -25.54 -4.79 1.09
CA ILE A 190 -25.60 -4.59 2.53
C ILE A 190 -25.14 -3.18 2.87
N GLU A 191 -26.05 -2.39 3.44
CA GLU A 191 -25.79 -1.05 3.97
C GLU A 191 -25.03 -1.12 5.31
N LEU A 192 -24.00 -0.31 5.44
CA LEU A 192 -23.23 -0.06 6.64
C LEU A 192 -23.90 1.04 7.47
N LYS A 193 -23.48 1.22 8.73
CA LYS A 193 -24.12 2.17 9.66
C LYS A 193 -24.17 3.62 9.18
N ASN A 194 -23.25 4.01 8.29
CA ASN A 194 -23.15 5.37 7.76
C ASN A 194 -23.81 5.55 6.37
N GLY A 195 -24.50 4.54 5.84
CA GLY A 195 -25.12 4.56 4.51
C GLY A 195 -24.20 4.16 3.35
N ASP A 196 -22.90 3.95 3.61
CA ASP A 196 -22.05 3.24 2.66
C ASP A 196 -22.58 1.81 2.48
N HIS A 197 -22.23 1.16 1.36
CA HIS A 197 -22.43 -0.28 1.21
C HIS A 197 -21.11 -1.02 1.41
N VAL A 198 -21.16 -2.33 1.67
CA VAL A 198 -19.96 -3.20 1.75
C VAL A 198 -19.07 -2.97 0.52
N PRO A 199 -17.84 -2.43 0.70
CA PRO A 199 -17.00 -2.10 -0.43
C PRO A 199 -16.36 -3.33 -1.07
N LEU A 200 -16.14 -3.27 -2.38
CA LEU A 200 -15.17 -4.14 -3.06
C LEU A 200 -13.76 -3.65 -2.76
N PHE A 201 -12.80 -4.59 -2.67
CA PHE A 201 -11.38 -4.23 -2.58
C PHE A 201 -10.94 -3.39 -3.79
N GLU A 202 -11.45 -3.72 -4.98
CA GLU A 202 -11.16 -2.99 -6.21
C GLU A 202 -11.59 -1.51 -6.14
N ASP A 203 -12.72 -1.20 -5.50
CA ASP A 203 -13.18 0.18 -5.34
C ASP A 203 -12.39 0.92 -4.26
N TYR A 204 -11.94 0.21 -3.23
CA TYR A 204 -11.05 0.76 -2.22
C TYR A 204 -9.67 1.12 -2.81
N ILE A 205 -9.12 0.28 -3.70
CA ILE A 205 -7.90 0.60 -4.48
C ILE A 205 -8.10 1.88 -5.28
N LYS A 206 -9.18 1.98 -6.07
CA LYS A 206 -9.46 3.14 -6.92
C LYS A 206 -9.59 4.42 -6.10
N GLU A 207 -10.16 4.34 -4.90
CA GLU A 207 -10.22 5.48 -3.99
C GLU A 207 -8.83 5.84 -3.46
N GLY A 208 -8.06 4.86 -2.99
CA GLY A 208 -6.72 5.08 -2.45
C GLY A 208 -5.75 5.71 -3.43
N MET A 209 -5.84 5.35 -4.71
CA MET A 209 -5.00 5.91 -5.79
C MET A 209 -5.29 7.38 -6.10
N LYS A 210 -6.34 7.99 -5.54
CA LYS A 210 -6.64 9.43 -5.73
C LYS A 210 -5.74 10.35 -4.90
N GLN A 211 -4.91 9.78 -4.03
CA GLN A 211 -4.03 10.50 -3.10
C GLN A 211 -2.68 9.77 -2.96
N ASN A 212 -1.67 10.40 -2.37
CA ASN A 212 -0.31 9.87 -2.16
C ASN A 212 0.25 10.22 -0.77
N LYS A 213 -0.64 10.35 0.23
CA LYS A 213 -0.36 10.78 1.60
C LYS A 213 -0.55 9.67 2.63
N THR A 214 -1.49 8.75 2.39
CA THR A 214 -1.86 7.66 3.30
C THR A 214 -1.72 6.31 2.58
N ARG A 215 -1.04 5.36 3.22
CA ARG A 215 -0.89 3.98 2.74
C ARG A 215 -2.17 3.18 2.98
N LEU A 216 -2.33 2.12 2.20
CA LEU A 216 -3.37 1.11 2.33
C LEU A 216 -2.77 -0.08 3.09
N VAL A 217 -3.22 -0.33 4.31
CA VAL A 217 -2.78 -1.48 5.13
C VAL A 217 -3.81 -2.59 4.98
N LEU A 218 -3.53 -3.53 4.09
CA LEU A 218 -4.44 -4.58 3.66
C LEU A 218 -4.33 -5.80 4.58
N GLU A 219 -5.35 -6.07 5.41
CA GLU A 219 -5.46 -7.33 6.13
C GLU A 219 -6.16 -8.41 5.28
N LEU A 220 -5.43 -9.46 4.92
CA LEU A 220 -6.00 -10.63 4.26
C LEU A 220 -6.49 -11.62 5.32
N LYS A 221 -7.80 -11.81 5.40
CA LYS A 221 -8.42 -12.61 6.47
C LYS A 221 -8.22 -14.10 6.23
N PRO A 222 -7.89 -14.88 7.28
CA PRO A 222 -7.80 -16.34 7.17
C PRO A 222 -9.13 -16.95 6.71
N SER A 223 -9.06 -17.86 5.75
CA SER A 223 -10.24 -18.54 5.22
C SER A 223 -10.54 -19.81 6.01
N LYS A 224 -11.79 -19.98 6.45
CA LYS A 224 -12.22 -21.25 7.07
C LYS A 224 -12.47 -22.35 6.04
N THR A 225 -12.60 -21.97 4.77
CA THR A 225 -12.83 -22.89 3.64
C THR A 225 -11.53 -23.28 2.91
N GLY A 226 -10.37 -22.85 3.41
CA GLY A 226 -9.06 -23.17 2.81
C GLY A 226 -8.69 -22.30 1.60
N ARG A 227 -9.38 -21.18 1.39
CA ARG A 227 -9.20 -20.28 0.23
C ARG A 227 -8.22 -19.13 0.49
N GLY A 228 -7.39 -19.21 1.54
CA GLY A 228 -6.46 -18.15 1.92
C GLY A 228 -5.45 -17.80 0.81
N GLU A 229 -4.85 -18.81 0.18
CA GLU A 229 -3.93 -18.57 -0.95
C GLU A 229 -4.65 -18.00 -2.18
N GLN A 230 -5.91 -18.39 -2.41
CA GLN A 230 -6.72 -17.82 -3.49
C GLN A 230 -6.97 -16.33 -3.23
N LEU A 231 -7.34 -15.96 -2.00
CA LEU A 231 -7.50 -14.56 -1.60
C LEU A 231 -6.20 -13.76 -1.84
N ALA A 232 -5.06 -14.31 -1.41
CA ALA A 232 -3.75 -13.69 -1.64
C ALA A 232 -3.46 -13.45 -3.13
N GLN A 233 -3.68 -14.47 -3.96
CA GLN A 233 -3.47 -14.36 -5.41
C GLN A 233 -4.42 -13.33 -6.03
N THR A 234 -5.71 -13.39 -5.71
CA THR A 234 -6.72 -12.47 -6.28
C THR A 234 -6.46 -11.02 -5.88
N CYS A 235 -6.06 -10.76 -4.62
CA CYS A 235 -5.66 -9.42 -4.19
C CYS A 235 -4.40 -8.93 -4.91
N MET A 236 -3.36 -9.77 -5.06
CA MET A 236 -2.14 -9.40 -5.78
C MET A 236 -2.40 -9.14 -7.28
N ASP A 237 -3.29 -9.92 -7.90
CA ASP A 237 -3.68 -9.73 -9.30
C ASP A 237 -4.40 -8.38 -9.50
N LEU A 238 -5.29 -8.00 -8.56
CA LEU A 238 -5.91 -6.66 -8.56
C LEU A 238 -4.89 -5.55 -8.34
N ILE A 239 -3.96 -5.72 -7.40
CA ILE A 239 -2.91 -4.72 -7.14
C ILE A 239 -2.06 -4.47 -8.38
N ARG A 240 -1.66 -5.53 -9.09
CA ARG A 240 -0.89 -5.44 -10.35
C ARG A 240 -1.70 -4.88 -11.51
N LYS A 241 -2.98 -5.25 -11.61
CA LYS A 241 -3.91 -4.72 -12.62
C LYS A 241 -3.98 -3.19 -12.52
N TYR A 242 -4.06 -2.66 -11.29
CA TYR A 242 -4.11 -1.23 -11.03
C TYR A 242 -2.75 -0.56 -10.83
N LYS A 243 -1.67 -1.34 -10.72
CA LYS A 243 -0.30 -0.86 -10.49
C LYS A 243 -0.21 0.00 -9.21
N CYS A 244 -0.84 -0.48 -8.13
CA CYS A 244 -0.97 0.26 -6.89
C CYS A 244 -0.03 -0.23 -5.76
N GLU A 245 1.03 -0.96 -6.10
CA GLU A 245 2.02 -1.49 -5.17
C GLU A 245 2.61 -0.39 -4.27
N ALA A 246 2.80 0.81 -4.81
CA ALA A 246 3.27 1.97 -4.06
C ALA A 246 2.43 2.28 -2.81
N TRP A 247 1.14 1.96 -2.78
CA TRP A 247 0.28 2.26 -1.64
C TRP A 247 0.24 1.15 -0.59
N MET A 248 0.65 -0.07 -0.92
CA MET A 248 0.27 -1.26 -0.17
C MET A 248 1.27 -1.63 0.93
N LEU A 249 0.73 -1.88 2.11
CA LEU A 249 1.32 -2.69 3.18
C LEU A 249 0.37 -3.87 3.41
N TYR A 250 0.90 -5.05 3.75
CA TYR A 250 0.10 -6.28 3.82
C TYR A 250 0.20 -6.90 5.20
N ILE A 251 -0.91 -7.33 5.77
CA ILE A 251 -0.96 -8.01 7.06
C ILE A 251 -1.87 -9.26 7.00
N SER A 252 -1.57 -10.28 7.80
CA SER A 252 -2.45 -11.45 7.98
C SER A 252 -2.13 -12.23 9.25
N PHE A 253 -3.15 -12.85 9.85
CA PHE A 253 -3.00 -13.85 10.91
C PHE A 253 -2.58 -15.22 10.37
N ASP A 254 -2.79 -15.46 9.07
CA ASP A 254 -2.44 -16.72 8.42
C ASP A 254 -1.01 -16.63 7.87
N TYR A 255 -0.09 -17.40 8.45
CA TYR A 255 1.30 -17.41 8.04
C TYR A 255 1.48 -17.94 6.61
N GLY A 256 0.60 -18.84 6.16
CA GLY A 256 0.58 -19.33 4.79
C GLY A 256 0.26 -18.22 3.80
N ILE A 257 -0.70 -17.34 4.12
CA ILE A 257 -0.99 -16.15 3.34
C ILE A 257 0.23 -15.23 3.28
N CYS A 258 0.89 -14.95 4.42
CA CYS A 258 2.09 -14.13 4.44
C CYS A 258 3.19 -14.68 3.51
N LYS A 259 3.49 -15.98 3.60
CA LYS A 259 4.48 -16.60 2.71
C LYS A 259 4.05 -16.61 1.24
N LYS A 260 2.75 -16.78 0.97
CA LYS A 260 2.22 -16.71 -0.39
C LYS A 260 2.45 -15.32 -0.99
N LEU A 261 2.18 -14.24 -0.25
CA LEU A 261 2.47 -12.87 -0.67
C LEU A 261 3.97 -12.66 -0.97
N VAL A 262 4.85 -13.08 -0.05
CA VAL A 262 6.31 -13.01 -0.24
C VAL A 262 6.76 -13.81 -1.47
N SER A 263 6.15 -14.97 -1.74
CA SER A 263 6.46 -15.76 -2.93
C SER A 263 6.02 -15.12 -4.24
N ILE A 264 4.93 -14.33 -4.20
CA ILE A 264 4.43 -13.58 -5.36
C ILE A 264 5.30 -12.35 -5.59
N ASP A 265 5.65 -11.62 -4.54
CA ASP A 265 6.52 -10.44 -4.59
C ASP A 265 7.44 -10.38 -3.35
N PRO A 266 8.73 -10.76 -3.51
CA PRO A 266 9.70 -10.75 -2.41
C PRO A 266 10.00 -9.37 -1.81
N HIS A 267 9.55 -8.28 -2.47
CA HIS A 267 9.75 -6.91 -2.01
C HIS A 267 8.52 -6.31 -1.32
N ALA A 268 7.38 -7.01 -1.37
CA ALA A 268 6.16 -6.61 -0.69
C ALA A 268 6.39 -6.44 0.82
N LYS A 269 5.80 -5.39 1.38
CA LYS A 269 5.91 -5.06 2.80
C LYS A 269 4.88 -5.86 3.61
N VAL A 270 5.17 -7.15 3.79
CA VAL A 270 4.29 -8.10 4.51
C VAL A 270 4.65 -8.15 5.99
N ALA A 271 3.67 -7.99 6.87
CA ALA A 271 3.81 -8.17 8.30
C ALA A 271 2.84 -9.23 8.85
N TYR A 272 3.31 -10.00 9.85
CA TYR A 272 2.53 -11.10 10.43
C TYR A 272 1.77 -10.67 11.70
N LEU A 273 0.53 -11.11 11.89
CA LEU A 273 -0.36 -10.63 12.98
C LEU A 273 -0.37 -11.48 14.26
N ASN A 274 -0.13 -12.79 14.15
CA ASN A 274 -0.57 -13.75 15.17
C ASN A 274 0.24 -13.72 16.48
N GLY A 275 1.50 -13.28 16.45
CA GLY A 275 2.33 -13.15 17.66
C GLY A 275 3.15 -14.38 18.06
N ASP A 276 3.12 -15.47 17.29
CA ASP A 276 3.79 -16.75 17.61
C ASP A 276 5.10 -16.98 16.83
N LYS A 277 5.66 -15.93 16.21
CA LYS A 277 6.94 -15.99 15.49
C LYS A 277 7.91 -14.92 16.00
N THR A 278 9.16 -15.29 16.19
CA THR A 278 10.22 -14.34 16.59
C THR A 278 10.65 -13.48 15.40
N PRO A 279 11.26 -12.29 15.63
CA PRO A 279 11.82 -11.48 14.56
C PRO A 279 12.85 -12.23 13.68
N GLU A 280 13.64 -13.14 14.26
CA GLU A 280 14.58 -13.97 13.50
C GLU A 280 13.86 -14.93 12.53
N GLN A 281 12.79 -15.58 12.98
CA GLN A 281 11.97 -16.45 12.13
C GLN A 281 11.31 -15.67 10.98
N LEU A 282 10.76 -14.49 11.28
CA LEU A 282 10.17 -13.63 10.25
C LEU A 282 11.21 -13.20 9.21
N LYS A 283 12.41 -12.83 9.66
CA LYS A 283 13.51 -12.45 8.78
C LYS A 283 13.95 -13.61 7.87
N ALA A 284 14.04 -14.83 8.41
CA ALA A 284 14.40 -16.01 7.65
C ALA A 284 13.41 -16.32 6.51
N ASP A 285 12.13 -16.06 6.75
CA ASP A 285 11.05 -16.29 5.77
C ASP A 285 10.79 -15.08 4.84
N GLY A 286 11.63 -14.04 4.91
CA GLY A 286 11.52 -12.84 4.07
C GLY A 286 10.34 -11.92 4.42
N ILE A 287 9.72 -12.11 5.59
CA ILE A 287 8.61 -11.28 6.06
C ILE A 287 9.17 -9.97 6.61
N TRP A 288 8.64 -8.85 6.12
CA TRP A 288 9.17 -7.51 6.35
C TRP A 288 9.04 -7.05 7.82
N GLY A 289 7.95 -7.45 8.48
CA GLY A 289 7.63 -6.99 9.83
C GLY A 289 6.75 -7.95 10.61
N PHE A 290 6.41 -7.54 11.82
CA PHE A 290 5.22 -8.03 12.49
C PHE A 290 4.28 -6.88 12.80
N ASP A 291 3.02 -7.22 12.95
CA ASP A 291 1.98 -6.35 13.46
C ASP A 291 1.34 -7.08 14.64
N TYR A 292 1.88 -6.98 15.84
CA TYR A 292 1.45 -7.87 16.94
C TYR A 292 0.52 -7.17 17.91
N ASN A 293 -0.36 -7.96 18.53
CA ASN A 293 -1.22 -7.43 19.57
C ASN A 293 -0.36 -6.88 20.73
N PHE A 294 -0.72 -5.73 21.29
CA PHE A 294 0.04 -5.10 22.37
C PHE A 294 0.25 -6.05 23.58
N LYS A 295 -0.69 -6.96 23.85
CA LYS A 295 -0.57 -7.96 24.91
C LYS A 295 0.49 -9.03 24.64
N VAL A 296 0.85 -9.26 23.38
CA VAL A 296 1.97 -10.13 23.00
C VAL A 296 3.28 -9.37 23.22
N ILE A 297 3.33 -8.11 22.79
CA ILE A 297 4.49 -7.22 22.98
C ILE A 297 4.84 -7.07 24.47
N ASP A 298 3.84 -6.81 25.32
CA ASP A 298 4.06 -6.58 26.75
C ASP A 298 4.63 -7.80 27.50
N LYS A 299 4.51 -9.00 26.93
CA LYS A 299 5.06 -10.24 27.51
C LYS A 299 6.54 -10.44 27.19
N ASP A 300 7.07 -9.77 26.18
CA ASP A 300 8.46 -9.90 25.75
C ASP A 300 9.18 -8.54 25.83
N PRO A 301 9.91 -8.27 26.92
CA PRO A 301 10.66 -7.02 27.08
C PRO A 301 11.80 -6.85 26.05
N ASN A 302 12.20 -7.92 25.34
CA ASN A 302 13.28 -7.87 24.36
C ASN A 302 12.80 -7.69 22.92
N ILE A 303 11.49 -7.73 22.65
CA ILE A 303 10.94 -7.81 21.29
C ILE A 303 11.42 -6.66 20.38
N PHE A 304 11.46 -5.42 20.89
CA PHE A 304 11.96 -4.26 20.14
C PHE A 304 13.46 -4.35 19.83
N LYS A 305 14.25 -4.90 20.75
CA LYS A 305 15.69 -5.08 20.56
C LYS A 305 15.95 -6.15 19.50
N GLU A 306 15.24 -7.28 19.57
CA GLU A 306 15.37 -8.36 18.59
C GLU A 306 14.84 -7.93 17.22
N ALA A 307 13.76 -7.15 17.14
CA ALA A 307 13.27 -6.58 15.89
C ALA A 307 14.33 -5.69 15.21
N ARG A 308 14.93 -4.76 15.97
CA ARG A 308 16.03 -3.91 15.47
C ARG A 308 17.23 -4.73 15.01
N LYS A 309 17.65 -5.72 15.78
CA LYS A 309 18.78 -6.61 15.45
C LYS A 309 18.55 -7.37 14.13
N ASN A 310 17.31 -7.80 13.87
CA ASN A 310 16.95 -8.56 12.68
C ASN A 310 16.47 -7.69 11.51
N ASN A 311 16.43 -6.36 11.68
CA ASN A 311 15.88 -5.41 10.70
C ASN A 311 14.44 -5.79 10.28
N VAL A 312 13.61 -6.06 11.28
CA VAL A 312 12.18 -6.39 11.15
C VAL A 312 11.37 -5.19 11.64
N THR A 313 10.40 -4.76 10.84
CA THR A 313 9.51 -3.64 11.18
C THR A 313 8.55 -4.02 12.30
N VAL A 314 8.27 -3.07 13.19
CA VAL A 314 7.39 -3.22 14.36
C VAL A 314 6.12 -2.40 14.18
N ASN A 315 4.98 -3.06 13.91
CA ASN A 315 3.64 -2.51 14.10
C ASN A 315 2.96 -3.16 15.33
N ILE A 316 2.07 -2.42 15.98
CA ILE A 316 1.40 -2.85 17.21
C ILE A 316 -0.08 -2.46 17.15
N TRP A 317 -0.96 -3.42 17.45
CA TRP A 317 -2.41 -3.25 17.41
C TRP A 317 -3.12 -3.83 18.64
N THR A 318 -4.41 -3.52 18.90
CA THR A 318 -5.00 -2.22 18.63
C THR A 318 -4.76 -1.37 19.88
N VAL A 319 -3.96 -0.31 19.77
CA VAL A 319 -3.53 0.50 20.91
C VAL A 319 -4.42 1.72 21.03
N ASN A 320 -5.22 1.82 22.09
CA ASN A 320 -6.28 2.84 22.19
C ASN A 320 -6.10 3.86 23.32
N THR A 321 -5.17 3.66 24.26
CA THR A 321 -4.93 4.62 25.35
C THR A 321 -3.70 5.50 25.07
N PRO A 322 -3.76 6.81 25.40
CA PRO A 322 -2.62 7.73 25.20
C PRO A 322 -1.32 7.26 25.88
N GLU A 323 -1.43 6.63 27.04
CA GLU A 323 -0.28 6.13 27.80
C GLU A 323 0.42 5.02 27.04
N GLN A 324 -0.34 4.04 26.51
CA GLN A 324 0.21 2.95 25.71
C GLN A 324 0.77 3.47 24.37
N MET A 325 0.05 4.39 23.72
CA MET A 325 0.52 5.00 22.47
C MET A 325 1.89 5.64 22.66
N SER A 326 2.03 6.49 23.68
CA SER A 326 3.29 7.17 23.99
C SER A 326 4.39 6.16 24.33
N ALA A 327 4.08 5.14 25.14
CA ALA A 327 5.04 4.12 25.54
C ALA A 327 5.61 3.35 24.34
N TYR A 328 4.76 2.84 23.44
CA TYR A 328 5.21 2.06 22.29
C TYR A 328 5.93 2.90 21.23
N LEU A 329 5.47 4.13 20.99
CA LEU A 329 6.15 5.06 20.07
C LEU A 329 7.56 5.40 20.59
N ASN A 330 7.71 5.65 21.89
CA ASN A 330 9.01 5.91 22.53
C ASN A 330 9.91 4.67 22.57
N ALA A 331 9.34 3.46 22.67
CA ALA A 331 10.09 2.20 22.59
C ALA A 331 10.67 1.92 21.19
N GLY A 332 10.20 2.66 20.18
CA GLY A 332 10.66 2.60 18.81
C GLY A 332 9.76 1.78 17.90
N ALA A 333 8.45 1.73 18.15
CA ALA A 333 7.50 1.21 17.16
C ALA A 333 7.63 2.01 15.85
N ASP A 334 7.59 1.29 14.72
CA ASP A 334 7.60 1.88 13.39
C ASP A 334 6.19 2.33 12.99
N PHE A 335 5.17 1.58 13.43
CA PHE A 335 3.76 1.88 13.23
C PHE A 335 2.95 1.59 14.50
N LEU A 336 1.80 2.24 14.62
CA LEU A 336 0.82 2.00 15.66
C LEU A 336 -0.59 2.01 15.07
N THR A 337 -1.28 0.88 15.18
CA THR A 337 -2.66 0.69 14.72
C THR A 337 -3.65 0.98 15.85
N THR A 338 -4.61 1.87 15.61
CA THR A 338 -5.54 2.37 16.66
C THR A 338 -6.94 2.66 16.14
N ASP A 339 -7.95 2.52 17.00
CA ASP A 339 -9.31 3.01 16.76
C ASP A 339 -9.47 4.51 17.05
N GLU A 340 -8.43 5.15 17.59
CA GLU A 340 -8.43 6.54 18.05
C GLU A 340 -7.34 7.38 17.35
N PRO A 341 -7.31 7.38 16.00
CA PRO A 341 -6.21 7.98 15.24
C PRO A 341 -6.05 9.48 15.52
N GLU A 342 -7.11 10.23 15.83
CA GLU A 342 -7.02 11.64 16.19
C GLU A 342 -6.20 11.84 17.46
N LYS A 343 -6.44 11.01 18.49
CA LYS A 343 -5.68 11.07 19.75
C LYS A 343 -4.21 10.73 19.51
N ALA A 344 -3.94 9.70 18.71
CA ALA A 344 -2.59 9.30 18.37
C ALA A 344 -1.84 10.37 17.56
N LEU A 345 -2.53 11.04 16.63
CA LEU A 345 -1.99 12.16 15.85
C LEU A 345 -1.63 13.36 16.72
N GLU A 346 -2.43 13.68 17.74
CA GLU A 346 -2.09 14.75 18.70
C GLU A 346 -0.89 14.39 19.59
N ILE A 347 -0.61 13.11 19.83
CA ILE A 347 0.58 12.67 20.57
C ILE A 347 1.84 12.87 19.73
N VAL A 348 1.83 12.50 18.44
CA VAL A 348 3.02 12.58 17.56
C VAL A 348 3.33 13.99 17.04
N LYS A 349 2.41 14.95 17.20
CA LYS A 349 2.65 16.37 16.89
C LYS A 349 3.46 17.13 17.95
N LYS A 350 3.50 16.61 19.18
CA LYS A 350 4.18 17.24 20.32
C LYS A 350 5.68 16.95 20.32
#